data_AF-A0A1Q3KBX3-F1
#
_entry.id   AF-A0A1Q3KBX3-F1
#
_cell.length_a   1.000
_cell.length_b   1.000
_cell.length_c   1.000
_cell.angle_alpha   90.00
_cell.angle_beta   90.00
_cell.angle_gamma   90.00
#
_symmetry.space_group_name_H-M   'P 1'
#
loop_
_entity.id
_entity.type
_entity.pdbx_description
1 polymer ?
#
loop_
_entity_poly.entity_id
_entity_poly.type
_entity_poly.pdbx_seq_one_letter_code
_entity_poly.pdbx_strand_id
1 'polypeptide(L)'
;MTVITWTDDRVEQLKKLWEAGLSASQIAAELGNVTRNAVIGKVHRLGLSGRAKSPSSTVPRPRKARPAQHMMRVSRPVSRGNTALAQAFEVELEPDPIAYDNVVPMSQRLSLLELSEATCHWPVGDPSTPEFFFCGGKALSGLPYCAHHSRIAYQPAADRRRHSPKAR
;
A
#
# COMPACT_ATOMS: atom_id res chain seq x y z
N MET A 1 -16.79 13.46 6.16
CA MET A 1 -15.50 13.85 5.55
C MET A 1 -15.70 15.24 4.97
N THR A 2 -15.14 16.28 5.60
CA THR A 2 -15.22 17.65 5.09
C THR A 2 -14.36 17.77 3.84
N VAL A 3 -14.98 18.04 2.70
CA VAL A 3 -14.28 18.23 1.44
C VAL A 3 -13.52 19.55 1.54
N ILE A 4 -12.18 19.49 1.48
CA ILE A 4 -11.35 20.69 1.48
C ILE A 4 -11.52 21.38 0.13
N THR A 5 -12.10 22.57 0.14
CA THR A 5 -12.11 23.46 -1.02
C THR A 5 -10.79 24.23 -1.05
N TRP A 6 -9.95 23.95 -2.05
CA TRP A 6 -8.75 24.75 -2.31
C TRP A 6 -9.17 26.06 -2.97
N THR A 7 -9.52 27.06 -2.16
CA THR A 7 -9.76 28.43 -2.62
C THR A 7 -8.45 29.10 -3.03
N ASP A 8 -8.51 30.11 -3.89
CA ASP A 8 -7.33 30.82 -4.37
C ASP A 8 -6.55 31.46 -3.22
N ASP A 9 -7.23 32.04 -2.22
CA ASP A 9 -6.59 32.59 -1.01
C ASP A 9 -5.74 31.54 -0.27
N ARG A 10 -6.24 30.30 -0.15
CA ARG A 10 -5.51 29.20 0.53
C ARG A 10 -4.34 28.71 -0.31
N VAL A 11 -4.45 28.79 -1.64
CA VAL A 11 -3.36 28.45 -2.56
C VAL A 11 -2.26 29.51 -2.50
N GLU A 12 -2.62 30.79 -2.38
CA GLU A 12 -1.66 31.89 -2.23
C GLU A 12 -0.95 31.84 -0.87
N GLN A 13 -1.69 31.58 0.22
CA GLN A 13 -1.10 31.31 1.53
C GLN A 13 -0.17 30.09 1.51
N LEU A 14 -0.56 29.01 0.82
CA LEU A 14 0.30 27.83 0.63
C LEU A 14 1.60 28.19 -0.08
N LYS A 15 1.54 28.95 -1.19
CA LYS A 15 2.73 29.43 -1.92
C LYS A 15 3.65 30.25 -1.02
N LYS A 16 3.08 31.24 -0.31
CA LYS A 16 3.82 32.10 0.61
C LYS A 16 4.55 31.32 1.71
N LEU A 17 3.85 30.39 2.37
CA LEU A 17 4.43 29.58 3.45
C LEU A 17 5.44 28.55 2.92
N TRP A 18 5.25 28.07 1.69
CA TRP A 18 6.17 27.17 1.02
C TRP A 18 7.50 27.86 0.66
N GLU A 19 7.42 29.07 0.10
CA GLU A 19 8.58 29.93 -0.19
C GLU A 19 9.29 30.38 1.08
N ALA A 20 8.53 30.70 2.15
CA ALA A 20 9.08 30.99 3.48
C ALA A 20 9.79 29.78 4.12
N GLY A 21 9.74 28.61 3.50
CA GLY A 21 10.51 27.46 3.94
C GLY A 21 9.89 26.74 5.15
N LEU A 22 8.57 26.76 5.31
CA LEU A 22 7.90 25.89 6.29
C LEU A 22 7.80 24.45 5.77
N SER A 23 7.74 23.49 6.69
CA SER A 23 7.48 22.08 6.33
C SER A 23 6.00 21.85 6.04
N ALA A 24 5.68 20.83 5.23
CA ALA A 24 4.28 20.51 4.90
C ALA A 24 3.39 20.26 6.14
N SER A 25 3.94 19.76 7.25
CA SER A 25 3.20 19.56 8.49
C SER A 25 2.90 20.87 9.21
N GLN A 26 3.81 21.84 9.17
CA GLN A 26 3.59 23.18 9.74
C GLN A 26 2.59 23.97 8.90
N ILE A 27 2.70 23.88 7.57
CA ILE A 27 1.74 24.51 6.66
C ILE A 27 0.33 23.95 6.85
N ALA A 28 0.21 22.64 7.08
CA ALA A 28 -1.06 22.00 7.39
C ALA A 28 -1.67 22.51 8.72
N ALA A 29 -0.84 22.74 9.74
CA ALA A 29 -1.28 23.33 11.00
C ALA A 29 -1.77 24.78 10.83
N GLU A 30 -1.06 25.57 10.02
CA GLU A 30 -1.39 26.98 9.77
C GLU A 30 -2.66 27.16 8.93
N LEU A 31 -2.83 26.37 7.87
CA LEU A 31 -4.00 26.46 7.00
C LEU A 31 -5.28 25.93 7.66
N GLY A 32 -5.15 25.04 8.66
CA GLY A 32 -6.26 24.38 9.34
C GLY A 32 -7.08 23.48 8.41
N ASN A 33 -7.70 22.42 8.94
CA ASN A 33 -8.55 21.49 8.17
C ASN A 33 -7.88 20.80 6.96
N VAL A 34 -6.54 20.87 6.82
CA VAL A 34 -5.79 20.24 5.74
C VAL A 34 -4.74 19.32 6.34
N THR A 35 -4.60 18.11 5.79
CA THR A 35 -3.57 17.16 6.24
C THR A 35 -2.23 17.44 5.56
N ARG A 36 -1.12 17.03 6.18
CA ARG A 36 0.22 17.10 5.57
C ARG A 36 0.23 16.55 4.13
N ASN A 37 -0.44 15.42 3.89
CA ASN A 37 -0.45 14.76 2.58
C ASN A 37 -1.24 15.57 1.54
N ALA A 38 -2.32 16.24 1.96
CA ALA A 38 -3.07 17.13 1.09
C ALA A 38 -2.24 18.35 0.65
N VAL A 39 -1.42 18.91 1.55
CA VAL A 39 -0.46 19.99 1.24
C VAL A 39 0.58 19.51 0.21
N ILE A 40 1.24 18.38 0.46
CA ILE A 40 2.25 17.81 -0.46
C ILE A 40 1.64 17.57 -1.85
N GLY A 41 0.45 16.97 -1.90
CA GLY A 41 -0.24 16.74 -3.16
C GLY A 41 -0.58 18.04 -3.90
N LYS A 42 -1.00 19.10 -3.20
CA LYS A 42 -1.33 20.38 -3.84
C LYS A 42 -0.08 21.10 -4.35
N VAL A 43 1.01 21.13 -3.59
CA VAL A 43 2.31 21.69 -4.02
C VAL A 43 2.81 21.00 -5.29
N HIS A 44 2.72 19.67 -5.34
CA HIS A 44 3.13 18.89 -6.51
C HIS A 44 2.27 19.18 -7.75
N ARG A 45 0.94 19.33 -7.58
CA ARG A 45 0.03 19.72 -8.66
C ARG A 45 0.26 21.15 -9.17
N LEU A 46 0.77 22.04 -8.32
CA LEU A 46 1.10 23.42 -8.67
C LEU A 46 2.50 23.59 -9.27
N GLY A 47 3.29 22.51 -9.41
CA GLY A 47 4.64 22.58 -9.96
C GLY A 47 5.66 23.31 -9.08
N LEU A 48 5.34 23.56 -7.80
CA LEU A 48 6.22 24.24 -6.84
C LEU A 48 7.33 23.30 -6.29
N SER A 49 7.69 22.29 -7.07
CA SER A 49 8.69 21.26 -6.74
C SER A 49 10.09 21.84 -6.81
N GLY A 50 10.47 22.56 -5.76
CA GLY A 50 11.73 23.31 -5.71
C GLY A 50 12.38 23.37 -4.33
N ARG A 51 12.01 22.46 -3.42
CA ARG A 51 12.72 22.32 -2.15
C ARG A 51 13.40 20.96 -2.09
N ALA A 52 14.73 20.97 -2.11
CA ALA A 52 15.53 19.78 -1.84
C ALA A 52 14.98 19.07 -0.60
N LYS A 53 14.95 17.73 -0.65
CA LYS A 53 14.54 16.85 0.45
C LYS A 53 15.08 17.46 1.74
N SER A 54 14.18 17.92 2.62
CA SER A 54 14.57 18.26 3.99
C SER A 54 15.38 17.07 4.50
N PRO A 55 16.64 17.23 4.94
CA PRO A 55 17.42 16.11 5.41
C PRO A 55 16.59 15.46 6.52
N SER A 56 16.16 14.22 6.26
CA SER A 56 15.55 13.39 7.27
C SER A 56 16.62 13.27 8.34
N SER A 57 16.46 14.00 9.46
CA SER A 57 17.30 13.81 10.62
C SER A 57 17.14 12.36 11.04
N THR A 58 18.13 11.54 10.70
CA THR A 58 18.29 10.15 11.10
C THR A 58 18.78 10.03 12.54
N VAL A 59 18.62 11.08 13.36
CA VAL A 59 18.93 11.00 14.79
C VAL A 59 17.86 10.14 15.46
N PRO A 60 18.19 8.93 15.96
CA PRO A 60 17.25 8.12 16.70
C PRO A 60 16.88 8.87 17.98
N ARG A 61 15.60 9.21 18.13
CA ARG A 61 15.11 9.83 19.37
C ARG A 61 15.29 8.80 20.49
N PRO A 62 16.09 9.07 21.55
CA PRO A 62 16.33 8.10 22.60
C PRO A 62 15.02 7.81 23.32
N ARG A 63 14.58 6.55 23.29
CA ARG A 63 13.46 6.09 24.12
C ARG A 63 13.96 6.07 25.57
N LYS A 64 13.31 6.83 26.46
CA LYS A 64 13.55 6.72 27.91
C LYS A 64 13.28 5.27 28.35
N ALA A 65 14.31 4.60 28.86
CA ALA A 65 14.20 3.27 29.43
C ALA A 65 13.32 3.33 30.69
N ARG A 66 12.32 2.47 30.75
CA ARG A 66 11.53 2.23 31.98
C ARG A 66 12.42 1.46 32.96
N PRO A 67 12.48 1.82 34.26
CA PRO A 67 13.33 1.10 35.20
C PRO A 67 12.88 -0.36 35.34
N ALA A 68 13.80 -1.29 35.15
CA ALA A 68 13.57 -2.70 35.37
C ALA A 68 13.51 -2.96 36.88
N GLN A 69 12.35 -3.38 37.38
CA GLN A 69 12.23 -3.84 38.76
C GLN A 69 12.94 -5.20 38.87
N HIS A 70 13.96 -5.24 39.73
CA HIS A 70 14.75 -6.42 40.05
C HIS A 70 13.92 -7.36 40.94
N MET A 71 13.16 -8.27 40.32
CA MET A 71 12.58 -9.41 41.03
C MET A 71 13.54 -10.59 40.94
N MET A 72 14.06 -11.03 42.09
CA MET A 72 14.92 -12.20 42.19
C MET A 72 14.17 -13.43 41.67
N ARG A 73 14.72 -14.09 40.65
CA ARG A 73 14.21 -15.37 40.17
C ARG A 73 14.68 -16.46 41.13
N VAL A 74 13.74 -17.03 41.89
CA VAL A 74 13.96 -18.30 42.60
C VAL A 74 14.07 -19.41 41.56
N SER A 75 15.16 -20.18 41.61
CA SER A 75 15.37 -21.33 40.74
C SER A 75 14.35 -22.42 41.08
N ARG A 76 13.48 -22.76 40.11
CA ARG A 76 12.59 -23.94 40.21
C ARG A 76 13.27 -25.14 39.56
N PRO A 77 13.12 -26.35 40.12
CA PRO A 77 13.68 -27.57 39.54
C PRO A 77 13.10 -27.80 38.14
N VAL A 78 13.98 -28.11 37.20
CA VAL A 78 13.63 -28.41 35.82
C VAL A 78 12.99 -29.80 35.79
N SER A 79 11.67 -29.88 35.59
CA SER A 79 11.02 -31.15 35.24
C SER A 79 11.41 -31.49 33.81
N ARG A 80 12.25 -32.51 33.65
CA ARG A 80 12.57 -33.08 32.34
C ARG A 80 11.53 -34.16 32.05
N GLY A 81 10.39 -33.78 31.50
CA GLY A 81 9.32 -34.73 31.18
C GLY A 81 7.95 -34.10 30.92
N ASN A 82 7.83 -33.27 29.88
CA ASN A 82 6.54 -32.69 29.48
C ASN A 82 6.37 -32.68 27.94
N THR A 83 6.82 -33.71 27.24
CA THR A 83 6.59 -33.86 25.79
C THR A 83 5.18 -34.36 25.44
N ALA A 84 4.39 -34.81 26.41
CA ALA A 84 3.05 -35.37 26.18
C ALA A 84 1.95 -34.31 25.88
N LEU A 85 2.24 -33.01 26.04
CA LEU A 85 1.28 -31.91 25.83
C LEU A 85 1.82 -30.84 24.86
N ALA A 86 2.91 -31.12 24.16
CA ALA A 86 3.24 -30.37 22.96
C ALA A 86 2.35 -30.93 21.85
N GLN A 87 1.15 -30.39 21.70
CA GLN A 87 0.45 -30.49 20.43
C GLN A 87 1.42 -29.89 19.42
N ALA A 88 2.12 -30.74 18.68
CA ALA A 88 2.87 -30.34 17.51
C ALA A 88 1.80 -29.86 16.53
N PHE A 89 1.47 -28.57 16.61
CA PHE A 89 0.76 -27.91 15.55
C PHE A 89 1.76 -27.95 14.40
N GLU A 90 1.63 -28.95 13.52
CA GLU A 90 2.16 -28.87 12.17
C GLU A 90 1.65 -27.53 11.65
N VAL A 91 2.55 -26.56 11.59
CA VAL A 91 2.33 -25.37 10.79
C VAL A 91 2.29 -25.92 9.38
N GLU A 92 1.10 -26.24 8.92
CA GLU A 92 0.80 -26.42 7.51
C GLU A 92 1.23 -25.11 6.87
N LEU A 93 2.43 -25.14 6.27
CA LEU A 93 2.98 -24.04 5.51
C LEU A 93 1.98 -23.80 4.39
N GLU A 94 1.11 -22.80 4.58
CA GLU A 94 0.23 -22.32 3.53
C GLU A 94 1.13 -22.08 2.32
N PRO A 95 0.94 -22.82 1.20
CA PRO A 95 1.85 -22.72 0.08
C PRO A 95 1.90 -21.25 -0.34
N ASP A 96 3.11 -20.71 -0.48
CA ASP A 96 3.32 -19.39 -1.07
C ASP A 96 2.41 -19.30 -2.29
N PRO A 97 1.56 -18.26 -2.41
CA PRO A 97 0.59 -18.19 -3.48
C PRO A 97 1.37 -18.33 -4.77
N ILE A 98 1.20 -19.49 -5.42
CA ILE A 98 1.80 -19.76 -6.72
C ILE A 98 1.38 -18.56 -7.54
N ALA A 99 2.35 -17.75 -7.95
CA ALA A 99 2.14 -16.70 -8.93
C ALA A 99 1.74 -17.45 -10.19
N TYR A 100 0.44 -17.77 -10.31
CA TYR A 100 -0.15 -18.33 -11.49
C TYR A 100 0.15 -17.30 -12.56
N ASP A 101 1.14 -17.65 -13.38
CA ASP A 101 1.45 -16.90 -14.58
C ASP A 101 0.12 -16.67 -15.30
N ASN A 102 -0.19 -15.41 -15.66
CA ASN A 102 -1.48 -15.05 -16.22
C ASN A 102 -1.58 -15.54 -17.66
N VAL A 103 -1.51 -16.87 -17.84
CA VAL A 103 -1.53 -17.55 -19.13
C VAL A 103 -2.96 -17.51 -19.64
N VAL A 104 -3.29 -16.43 -20.34
CA VAL A 104 -4.53 -16.32 -21.10
C VAL A 104 -4.37 -17.16 -22.37
N PRO A 105 -5.22 -18.18 -22.59
CA PRO A 105 -5.23 -18.95 -23.83
C PRO A 105 -5.40 -18.02 -25.03
N MET A 106 -4.67 -18.27 -26.12
CA MET A 106 -4.72 -17.43 -27.33
C MET A 106 -6.14 -17.22 -27.85
N SER A 107 -7.02 -18.21 -27.71
CA SER A 107 -8.42 -18.16 -28.13
C SER A 107 -9.31 -17.21 -27.32
N GLN A 108 -8.86 -16.76 -26.16
CA GLN A 108 -9.61 -15.84 -25.28
C GLN A 108 -9.10 -14.41 -25.36
N ARG A 109 -7.99 -14.17 -26.06
CA ARG A 109 -7.37 -12.84 -26.17
C ARG A 109 -8.24 -11.93 -27.01
N LEU A 110 -8.62 -10.79 -26.45
CA LEU A 110 -9.40 -9.77 -27.14
C LEU A 110 -8.60 -8.48 -27.26
N SER A 111 -8.78 -7.76 -28.36
CA SER A 111 -8.33 -6.37 -28.51
C SER A 111 -9.27 -5.40 -27.78
N LEU A 112 -8.85 -4.14 -27.63
CA LEU A 112 -9.68 -3.09 -27.00
C LEU A 112 -11.06 -2.94 -27.67
N LEU A 113 -11.14 -3.17 -28.98
CA LEU A 113 -12.37 -2.99 -29.76
C LEU A 113 -13.37 -4.14 -29.58
N GLU A 114 -12.90 -5.33 -29.18
CA GLU A 114 -13.72 -6.53 -29.06
C GLU A 114 -14.26 -6.74 -27.64
N LEU A 115 -13.86 -5.88 -26.69
CA LEU A 115 -14.32 -5.94 -25.31
C LEU A 115 -15.79 -5.57 -25.19
N SER A 116 -16.52 -6.38 -24.43
CA SER A 116 -17.89 -6.11 -23.98
C SER A 116 -17.96 -6.07 -22.45
N GLU A 117 -19.08 -5.64 -21.90
CA GLU A 117 -19.35 -5.68 -20.46
C GLU A 117 -19.35 -7.11 -19.88
N ALA A 118 -19.57 -8.12 -20.72
CA ALA A 118 -19.58 -9.53 -20.33
C ALA A 118 -18.19 -10.20 -20.39
N THR A 119 -17.15 -9.48 -20.83
CA THR A 119 -15.79 -10.01 -21.03
C THR A 119 -14.79 -9.38 -20.07
N CYS A 120 -13.73 -10.11 -19.74
CA CYS A 120 -12.72 -9.68 -18.78
C CYS A 120 -11.79 -8.61 -19.36
N HIS A 121 -11.75 -7.43 -18.74
CA HIS A 121 -10.94 -6.28 -19.13
C HIS A 121 -9.52 -6.27 -18.54
N TRP A 122 -8.98 -7.43 -18.13
CA TRP A 122 -7.65 -7.48 -17.55
C TRP A 122 -6.58 -7.28 -18.64
N PRO A 123 -5.73 -6.24 -18.57
CA PRO A 123 -4.69 -6.00 -19.55
C PRO A 123 -3.52 -6.97 -19.36
N VAL A 124 -3.03 -7.55 -20.45
CA VAL A 124 -1.86 -8.43 -20.49
C VAL A 124 -0.87 -7.86 -21.49
N GLY A 125 0.39 -7.72 -21.07
CA GLY A 125 1.44 -7.08 -21.85
C GLY A 125 1.54 -5.58 -21.63
N ASP A 126 2.37 -4.91 -22.43
CA ASP A 126 2.58 -3.46 -22.42
C ASP A 126 1.73 -2.82 -23.55
N PRO A 127 0.95 -1.75 -23.29
CA PRO A 127 0.16 -1.06 -24.31
C PRO A 127 0.94 -0.58 -25.54
N SER A 128 2.26 -0.48 -25.43
CA SER A 128 3.15 -0.01 -26.51
C SER A 128 3.58 -1.15 -27.45
N THR A 129 3.29 -2.42 -27.12
CA THR A 129 3.66 -3.58 -27.94
C THR A 129 2.45 -4.14 -28.69
N PRO A 130 2.65 -4.75 -29.88
CA PRO A 130 1.58 -5.42 -30.61
C PRO A 130 1.08 -6.70 -29.92
N GLU A 131 1.76 -7.15 -28.86
CA GLU A 131 1.35 -8.27 -28.02
C GLU A 131 0.43 -7.84 -26.87
N PHE A 132 -0.04 -6.59 -26.86
CA PHE A 132 -1.04 -6.12 -25.91
C PHE A 132 -2.41 -6.72 -26.20
N PHE A 133 -2.97 -7.42 -25.22
CA PHE A 133 -4.34 -7.95 -25.32
C PHE A 133 -5.03 -7.95 -23.96
N PHE A 134 -6.34 -8.14 -24.00
CA PHE A 134 -7.17 -8.32 -22.83
C PHE A 134 -7.52 -9.79 -22.64
N CYS A 135 -7.72 -10.20 -21.39
CA CYS A 135 -8.02 -11.58 -21.05
C CYS A 135 -9.24 -12.15 -21.77
N GLY A 136 -10.29 -11.35 -21.99
CA GLY A 136 -11.49 -11.71 -22.76
C GLY A 136 -12.35 -12.85 -22.22
N GLY A 137 -11.93 -13.54 -21.16
CA GLY A 137 -12.72 -14.56 -20.48
C GLY A 137 -14.03 -14.02 -19.89
N LYS A 138 -14.96 -14.89 -19.51
CA LYS A 138 -16.28 -14.49 -18.98
C LYS A 138 -16.13 -13.65 -17.70
N ALA A 139 -16.63 -12.41 -17.75
CA ALA A 139 -16.68 -11.52 -16.60
C ALA A 139 -17.69 -12.03 -15.56
N LEU A 140 -17.39 -11.79 -14.28
CA LEU A 140 -18.35 -12.01 -13.20
C LEU A 140 -19.44 -10.93 -13.21
N SER A 141 -20.66 -11.29 -12.85
CA SER A 141 -21.79 -10.35 -12.82
C SER A 141 -21.49 -9.15 -11.92
N GLY A 142 -21.54 -7.94 -12.49
CA GLY A 142 -21.28 -6.68 -11.76
C GLY A 142 -19.79 -6.36 -11.56
N LEU A 143 -18.88 -7.16 -12.11
CA LEU A 143 -17.43 -6.91 -12.06
C LEU A 143 -16.84 -6.93 -13.49
N PRO A 144 -15.81 -6.11 -13.79
CA PRO A 144 -15.21 -6.05 -15.12
C PRO A 144 -14.25 -7.21 -15.44
N TYR A 145 -14.08 -8.17 -14.52
CA TYR A 145 -13.05 -9.20 -14.59
C TYR A 145 -13.63 -10.61 -14.43
N CYS A 146 -12.94 -11.61 -14.97
CA CYS A 146 -13.24 -13.02 -14.72
C CYS A 146 -12.82 -13.41 -13.30
N ALA A 147 -13.25 -14.58 -12.83
CA ALA A 147 -12.99 -15.04 -11.46
C ALA A 147 -11.50 -15.04 -11.07
N HIS A 148 -10.60 -15.32 -12.01
CA HIS A 148 -9.15 -15.27 -11.78
C HIS A 148 -8.65 -13.84 -11.56
N HIS A 149 -8.89 -12.96 -12.53
CA HIS A 149 -8.45 -11.57 -12.48
C HIS A 149 -9.16 -10.74 -11.41
N SER A 150 -10.39 -11.09 -11.02
CA SER A 150 -11.06 -10.48 -9.87
C SER A 150 -10.31 -10.75 -8.56
N ARG A 151 -9.75 -11.95 -8.34
CA ARG A 151 -8.96 -12.23 -7.12
C ARG A 151 -7.68 -11.41 -7.06
N ILE A 152 -7.07 -11.17 -8.22
CA ILE A 152 -5.85 -10.36 -8.32
C ILE A 152 -6.17 -8.88 -8.07
N ALA A 153 -7.25 -8.36 -8.70
CA ALA A 153 -7.67 -6.97 -8.56
C ALA A 153 -8.14 -6.62 -7.13
N TYR A 154 -8.92 -7.50 -6.52
CA TYR A 154 -9.64 -7.25 -5.27
C TYR A 154 -9.07 -8.05 -4.11
N GLN A 155 -7.85 -7.73 -3.68
CA GLN A 155 -7.28 -8.31 -2.46
C GLN A 155 -7.93 -7.73 -1.19
N PRO A 156 -8.32 -8.58 -0.22
CA PRO A 156 -8.79 -8.13 1.09
C PRO A 156 -7.73 -7.27 1.80
N ALA A 157 -8.18 -6.26 2.55
CA ALA A 157 -7.29 -5.32 3.22
C ALA A 157 -6.28 -5.95 4.21
N ALA A 158 -6.53 -7.19 4.66
CA ALA A 158 -5.61 -7.94 5.52
C ALA A 158 -4.31 -8.36 4.81
N ASP A 159 -4.38 -8.66 3.50
CA ASP A 159 -3.26 -9.22 2.74
C ASP A 159 -2.27 -8.15 2.27
N ARG A 160 -2.78 -6.93 1.99
CA ARG A 160 -1.97 -5.74 1.64
C ARG A 160 -0.92 -5.38 2.69
N ARG A 161 -1.13 -5.76 3.96
CA ARG A 161 -0.18 -5.47 5.05
C ARG A 161 1.05 -6.36 5.02
N ARG A 162 0.99 -7.53 4.37
CA ARG A 162 2.10 -8.49 4.28
C ARG A 162 3.05 -8.18 3.11
N HIS A 163 2.52 -7.59 2.03
CA HIS A 163 3.26 -7.32 0.79
C HIS A 163 4.02 -5.98 0.76
N SER A 164 4.25 -5.33 1.90
CA SER A 164 5.11 -4.13 1.90
C SER A 164 6.54 -4.56 1.55
N PRO A 165 7.11 -4.08 0.43
CA PRO A 165 8.44 -4.51 0.02
C PRO A 165 9.45 -4.05 1.07
N LYS A 166 10.20 -5.00 1.64
CA LYS A 166 11.42 -4.70 2.39
C LYS A 166 12.36 -3.98 1.42
N ALA A 167 12.55 -2.69 1.63
CA ALA A 167 13.59 -1.92 0.96
C ALA A 167 14.94 -2.61 1.22
N ARG A 168 15.62 -2.99 0.15
CA ARG A 168 17.00 -3.52 0.15
C ARG A 168 17.99 -2.37 0.22
#